data_AF-A0A950MQ86-F1
#
_entry.id   AF-A0A950MQ86-F1
#
_cell.length_a   1.000
_cell.length_b   1.000
_cell.length_c   1.000
_cell.angle_alpha   90.00
_cell.angle_beta   90.00
_cell.angle_gamma   90.00
#
_symmetry.space_group_name_H-M   'P 1'
#
loop_
_entity.id
_entity.type
_entity.pdbx_description
1 polymer ?
#
loop_
_entity_poly.entity_id
_entity_poly.type
_entity_poly.pdbx_seq_one_letter_code
_entity_poly.pdbx_strand_id
1 'polypeptide(L)'
;EPSQDDGPRKDFGGRDLQLSGSIDRVTLERAIDDLPPGYRLVFVLHDVEGYEHNEIAEMLSCSIGNSKSQLHKARMKLRDLLRTGQRKETAV
;
A
#
# COMPACT_ATOMS: atom_id res chain seq x y z
N GLU A 1 -51.77 -1.66 -12.34
CA GLU A 1 -50.96 -2.60 -11.52
C GLU A 1 -49.53 -2.07 -11.43
N PRO A 2 -48.84 -2.20 -10.28
CA PRO A 2 -47.55 -1.55 -10.06
C PRO A 2 -46.42 -2.35 -10.70
N SER A 3 -45.51 -1.63 -11.33
CA SER A 3 -44.30 -2.10 -12.01
C SER A 3 -43.37 -2.82 -11.04
N GLN A 4 -43.03 -4.07 -11.32
CA GLN A 4 -41.96 -4.80 -10.65
C GLN A 4 -40.62 -4.34 -11.21
N ASP A 5 -39.99 -3.39 -10.51
CA ASP A 5 -38.57 -3.07 -10.62
C ASP A 5 -37.78 -4.20 -9.92
N ASP A 6 -37.53 -5.30 -10.63
CA ASP A 6 -36.61 -6.35 -10.18
C ASP A 6 -35.16 -5.89 -10.47
N GLY A 7 -34.72 -4.89 -9.72
CA GLY A 7 -33.31 -4.51 -9.66
C GLY A 7 -32.45 -5.70 -9.19
N PRO A 8 -31.18 -5.80 -9.64
CA PRO A 8 -30.33 -6.92 -9.31
C PRO A 8 -30.20 -7.05 -7.79
N ARG A 9 -30.65 -8.18 -7.25
CA ARG A 9 -30.51 -8.54 -5.84
C ARG A 9 -29.02 -8.57 -5.51
N LYS A 10 -28.52 -7.50 -4.90
CA LYS A 10 -27.20 -7.48 -4.27
C LYS A 10 -27.23 -8.50 -3.13
N ASP A 11 -26.64 -9.64 -3.38
CA ASP A 11 -26.28 -10.64 -2.40
C ASP A 11 -25.21 -10.07 -1.46
N PHE A 12 -25.66 -9.32 -0.45
CA PHE A 12 -24.79 -8.89 0.64
C PHE A 12 -24.20 -10.13 1.32
N GLY A 13 -22.89 -10.34 1.17
CA GLY A 13 -22.16 -11.49 1.71
C GLY A 13 -21.50 -12.38 0.65
N GLY A 14 -21.76 -12.15 -0.64
CA GLY A 14 -20.95 -12.73 -1.72
C GLY A 14 -19.52 -12.18 -1.69
N ARG A 15 -18.52 -13.03 -1.97
CA ARG A 15 -17.14 -12.55 -2.19
C ARG A 15 -17.19 -11.55 -3.35
N ASP A 16 -16.87 -10.29 -3.07
CA ASP A 16 -16.78 -9.25 -4.09
C ASP A 16 -15.60 -9.57 -5.03
N LEU A 17 -15.89 -10.27 -6.12
CA LEU A 17 -14.90 -10.64 -7.14
C LEU A 17 -14.33 -9.41 -7.86
N GLN A 18 -14.98 -8.24 -7.75
CA GLN A 18 -14.52 -6.99 -8.35
C GLN A 18 -13.30 -6.42 -7.61
N LEU A 19 -13.11 -6.78 -6.34
CA LEU A 19 -11.93 -6.41 -5.55
C LEU A 19 -10.76 -7.41 -5.67
N SER A 20 -10.85 -8.42 -6.53
CA SER A 20 -9.76 -9.40 -6.73
C SER A 20 -8.47 -8.73 -7.23
N GLY A 21 -7.60 -8.34 -6.30
CA GLY A 21 -6.34 -7.63 -6.55
C GLY A 21 -6.25 -6.24 -5.91
N SER A 22 -7.33 -5.75 -5.31
CA SER A 22 -7.30 -4.54 -4.49
C SER A 22 -6.65 -4.84 -3.13
N ILE A 23 -5.86 -3.89 -2.64
CA ILE A 23 -5.29 -3.93 -1.29
C ILE A 23 -6.13 -2.97 -0.44
N ASP A 24 -6.66 -3.45 0.67
CA ASP A 24 -7.40 -2.59 1.58
C ASP A 24 -6.46 -1.59 2.28
N ARG A 25 -7.02 -0.43 2.65
CA ARG A 25 -6.27 0.66 3.27
C ARG A 25 -5.57 0.22 4.56
N VAL A 26 -6.20 -0.62 5.38
CA VAL A 26 -5.66 -1.02 6.68
C VAL A 26 -4.45 -1.94 6.50
N THR A 27 -4.50 -2.85 5.52
CA THR A 27 -3.36 -3.70 5.16
C THR A 27 -2.20 -2.88 4.61
N LEU A 28 -2.48 -1.86 3.78
CA LEU A 28 -1.43 -0.98 3.27
C LEU A 28 -0.76 -0.19 4.40
N GLU A 29 -1.53 0.40 5.31
CA GLU A 29 -1.00 1.15 6.45
C GLU A 29 -0.12 0.28 7.35
N ARG A 30 -0.59 -0.93 7.70
CA ARG A 30 0.21 -1.89 8.47
C ARG A 30 1.51 -2.26 7.76
N ALA A 31 1.46 -2.48 6.45
CA ALA A 31 2.66 -2.82 5.69
C ALA A 31 3.65 -1.64 5.61
N ILE A 32 3.16 -0.39 5.60
CA ILE A 32 4.01 0.81 5.70
C ILE A 32 4.63 0.91 7.10
N ASP A 33 3.85 0.65 8.16
CA ASP A 33 4.33 0.69 9.55
C ASP A 33 5.42 -0.36 9.83
N ASP A 34 5.31 -1.53 9.20
CA ASP A 34 6.28 -2.63 9.28
C ASP A 34 7.59 -2.37 8.52
N LEU A 35 7.69 -1.27 7.76
CA LEU A 35 8.95 -0.88 7.13
C LEU A 35 9.98 -0.44 8.18
N PRO A 36 11.28 -0.75 7.98
CA PRO A 36 12.35 -0.17 8.77
C PRO A 36 12.26 1.37 8.78
N PRO A 37 12.56 2.04 9.92
CA PRO A 37 12.28 3.47 10.09
C PRO A 37 12.84 4.37 8.97
N GLY A 38 14.07 4.15 8.52
CA GLY A 38 14.66 4.93 7.42
C GLY A 38 13.98 4.69 6.08
N TYR A 39 13.54 3.46 5.80
CA TYR A 39 12.83 3.11 4.57
C TYR A 39 11.45 3.75 4.55
N ARG A 40 10.73 3.66 5.68
CA ARG A 40 9.43 4.31 5.86
C ARG A 40 9.52 5.81 5.66
N LEU A 41 10.50 6.45 6.28
CA LEU A 41 10.68 7.89 6.19
C LEU A 41 10.93 8.36 4.75
N VAL A 42 11.87 7.73 4.04
CA VAL A 42 12.16 8.08 2.65
C VAL A 42 10.97 7.76 1.73
N PHE A 43 10.25 6.66 1.98
CA PHE A 43 9.06 6.30 1.23
C PHE A 43 7.94 7.33 1.41
N VAL A 44 7.63 7.75 2.64
CA VAL A 44 6.60 8.75 2.91
C VAL A 44 6.98 10.08 2.26
N LEU A 45 8.20 10.56 2.47
CA LEU A 45 8.62 11.84 1.89
C LEU A 45 8.54 11.82 0.35
N HIS A 46 8.94 10.74 -0.31
CA HIS A 46 8.94 10.71 -1.77
C HIS A 46 7.58 10.31 -2.38
N ASP A 47 7.01 9.18 -1.99
CA ASP A 47 5.85 8.59 -2.66
C ASP A 47 4.51 9.10 -2.10
N VAL A 48 4.50 9.71 -0.91
CA VAL A 48 3.29 10.26 -0.29
C VAL A 48 3.29 11.79 -0.33
N GLU A 49 4.39 12.42 0.09
CA GLU A 49 4.49 13.89 0.17
C GLU A 49 5.02 14.52 -1.13
N GLY A 50 5.66 13.74 -2.01
CA GLY A 50 6.13 14.20 -3.33
C GLY A 50 7.47 14.93 -3.34
N TYR A 51 8.29 14.79 -2.29
CA TYR A 51 9.63 15.37 -2.26
C TYR A 51 10.60 14.66 -3.21
N GLU A 52 11.46 15.45 -3.85
CA GLU A 52 12.51 14.95 -4.73
C GLU A 52 13.72 14.44 -3.93
N HIS A 53 14.51 13.55 -4.54
CA HIS A 53 15.64 12.91 -3.84
C HIS A 53 16.72 13.88 -3.34
N ASN A 54 16.90 15.03 -4.01
CA ASN A 54 17.81 16.09 -3.56
C ASN A 54 17.31 16.75 -2.27
N GLU A 55 16.00 17.04 -2.18
CA GLU A 55 15.39 17.65 -1.00
C GLU A 55 15.46 16.69 0.19
N ILE A 56 15.14 15.41 -0.03
CA ILE A 56 15.23 14.38 1.02
C ILE A 56 16.68 14.19 1.48
N ALA A 57 17.64 14.22 0.56
CA ALA A 57 19.05 14.09 0.88
C ALA A 57 19.53 15.23 1.79
N GLU A 58 19.09 16.46 1.51
CA GLU A 58 19.37 17.63 2.33
C GLU A 58 18.71 17.52 3.72
N MET A 59 17.40 17.23 3.79
CA MET A 59 16.66 17.09 5.05
C MET A 59 17.25 16.02 5.98
N LEU A 60 17.68 14.90 5.40
CA LEU A 60 18.19 13.75 6.17
C LEU A 60 19.72 13.75 6.30
N SER A 61 20.41 14.79 5.81
CA SER A 61 21.87 14.89 5.80
C SER A 61 22.54 13.62 5.24
N CYS A 62 22.03 13.12 4.12
CA CYS A 62 22.54 11.93 3.45
C CYS A 62 22.83 12.20 1.96
N SER A 63 23.39 11.23 1.25
CA SER A 63 23.60 11.40 -0.20
C SER A 63 22.33 11.12 -0.99
N ILE A 64 22.18 11.74 -2.17
CA ILE A 64 21.09 11.46 -3.12
C ILE A 64 21.04 9.95 -3.46
N GLY A 65 22.21 9.31 -3.60
CA GLY A 65 22.31 7.86 -3.81
C GLY A 65 21.78 7.04 -2.64
N ASN A 66 21.96 7.52 -1.40
CA ASN A 66 21.38 6.92 -0.21
C ASN A 66 19.84 7.01 -0.25
N SER A 67 19.27 8.20 -0.51
CA SER A 67 17.82 8.39 -0.67
C SER A 67 17.23 7.45 -1.73
N LYS A 68 17.82 7.38 -2.93
CA LYS A 68 17.39 6.46 -4.00
C LYS A 68 17.45 4.99 -3.58
N SER A 69 18.54 4.59 -2.94
CA SER A 69 18.74 3.20 -2.49
C SER A 69 17.75 2.81 -1.39
N GLN A 70 17.47 3.72 -0.45
CA GLN A 70 16.49 3.50 0.60
C GLN A 70 15.08 3.40 0.03
N LEU A 71 14.69 4.30 -0.89
CA LEU A 71 13.38 4.24 -1.53
C LEU A 71 13.18 2.92 -2.29
N HIS A 72 14.19 2.49 -3.04
CA HIS A 72 14.14 1.21 -3.73
C HIS A 72 13.93 0.04 -2.76
N LYS A 73 14.73 -0.02 -1.69
CA LYS A 73 14.60 -1.07 -0.66
C LYS A 73 13.25 -1.01 0.06
N ALA A 74 12.73 0.19 0.33
CA ALA A 74 11.41 0.40 0.91
C ALA A 74 10.32 -0.23 0.04
N ARG A 75 10.30 0.08 -1.27
CA ARG A 75 9.32 -0.47 -2.22
C ARG A 75 9.42 -2.00 -2.35
N MET A 76 10.64 -2.55 -2.39
CA MET A 76 10.82 -4.00 -2.43
C MET A 76 10.26 -4.68 -1.16
N LYS A 77 10.59 -4.14 0.02
CA LYS A 77 10.12 -4.66 1.30
C LYS A 77 8.61 -4.55 1.45
N LEU A 78 8.03 -3.41 1.05
CA LEU A 78 6.59 -3.17 1.08
C LEU A 78 5.84 -4.19 0.22
N ARG A 79 6.34 -4.46 -1.00
CA ARG A 79 5.76 -5.50 -1.87
C ARG A 79 5.78 -6.89 -1.22
N ASP A 80 6.86 -7.24 -0.53
CA ASP A 80 6.97 -8.54 0.15
C ASP A 80 6.03 -8.65 1.37
N LEU A 81 5.86 -7.55 2.11
CA LEU A 81 4.91 -7.45 3.22
C LEU A 81 3.47 -7.63 2.73
N LEU A 82 3.10 -6.92 1.65
CA LEU A 82 1.76 -7.00 1.06
C LEU A 82 1.44 -8.40 0.51
N ARG A 83 2.42 -9.06 -0.14
CA ARG A 83 2.28 -10.46 -0.59
C ARG A 83 2.10 -11.44 0.58
N THR A 84 2.73 -11.18 1.71
CA THR A 84 2.64 -12.04 2.90
C THR A 84 1.31 -11.84 3.63
N GLY A 85 0.83 -10.58 3.71
CA GLY A 85 -0.49 -10.25 4.25
C GLY A 85 -1.62 -10.95 3.52
N GLN A 86 -1.58 -10.96 2.18
CA GLN A 86 -2.59 -11.64 1.34
C GLN A 86 -2.71 -13.15 1.61
N ARG A 87 -1.62 -13.84 2.00
CA ARG A 87 -1.68 -15.27 2.33
C ARG A 87 -2.38 -15.58 3.66
N LYS A 88 -2.40 -14.62 4.60
CA LYS A 88 -3.05 -14.82 5.91
C LYS A 88 -4.58 -14.78 5.81
N GLU A 89 -5.11 -14.03 4.84
CA GLU A 89 -6.55 -13.85 4.64
C GLU A 89 -7.22 -15.02 3.89
N THR A 90 -6.46 -15.78 3.08
CA THR A 90 -6.97 -16.96 2.36
C THR A 90 -6.89 -18.27 3.17
N ALA A 91 -6.30 -18.24 4.37
CA ALA A 91 -6.03 -19.42 5.19
C ALA A 91 -7.03 -19.65 6.35
N VAL A 92 -8.19 -18.98 6.33
CA VAL A 92 -9.26 -19.11 7.31
C VAL A 92 -10.52 -19.67 6.66
#